data_AF-A0A6B3IPV1-F1
#
_entry.id   AF-A0A6B3IPV1-F1
#
_cell.length_a   1.000
_cell.length_b   1.000
_cell.length_c   1.000
_cell.angle_alpha   90.00
_cell.angle_beta   90.00
_cell.angle_gamma   90.00
#
_symmetry.space_group_name_H-M   'P 1'
#
loop_
_entity.id
_entity.type
_entity.pdbx_description
1 polymer ?
#
loop_
_entity_poly.entity_id
_entity_poly.type
_entity_poly.pdbx_seq_one_letter_code
_entity_poly.pdbx_strand_id
1 'polypeptide(L)' 'MSTGTTAVWGRAEQQDFRSRVRGALLGGAIGDALGAGVTRLTLEGI' A
#
# COMPACT_ATOMS: atom_id res chain seq x y z
N MET A 1 -0.14 -26.53 -23.99
CA MET A 1 0.00 -25.13 -23.54
C MET A 1 -1.32 -24.75 -22.89
N SER A 2 -1.36 -24.63 -21.56
CA SER A 2 -2.58 -24.25 -20.85
C SER A 2 -2.81 -22.75 -21.06
N THR A 3 -3.83 -22.41 -21.84
CA THR A 3 -4.32 -21.03 -21.96
C THR A 3 -4.94 -20.65 -20.63
N GLY A 4 -4.14 -20.08 -19.73
CA GLY A 4 -4.64 -19.45 -18.54
C GLY A 4 -5.68 -18.40 -18.95
N THR A 5 -6.91 -18.56 -18.48
CA THR A 5 -7.93 -17.53 -18.58
C THR A 5 -7.45 -16.34 -17.77
N THR A 6 -6.68 -15.44 -18.40
CA THR A 6 -6.34 -14.15 -17.80
C THR A 6 -7.67 -13.46 -17.55
N ALA A 7 -8.09 -13.37 -16.29
CA ALA A 7 -9.23 -12.55 -15.92
C ALA A 7 -8.91 -11.14 -16.43
N VAL A 8 -9.58 -10.73 -17.51
CA VAL A 8 -9.39 -9.40 -18.08
C VAL A 8 -10.10 -8.45 -17.15
N TRP A 9 -9.36 -7.92 -16.17
CA TRP A 9 -9.87 -6.88 -15.30
C TRP A 9 -10.36 -5.70 -16.14
N GLY A 10 -11.59 -5.26 -15.88
CA GLY A 10 -12.14 -4.04 -16.45
C GLY A 10 -11.26 -2.84 -16.10
N ARG A 11 -11.32 -1.78 -16.91
CA ARG A 11 -10.47 -0.59 -16.67
C ARG A 11 -10.66 -0.01 -15.26
N ALA A 12 -11.89 -0.06 -14.72
CA ALA A 12 -12.18 0.39 -13.35
C ALA A 12 -11.43 -0.43 -12.29
N GLU A 13 -11.47 -1.76 -12.39
CA GLU A 13 -10.80 -2.68 -11.48
C GLU A 13 -9.28 -2.51 -11.53
N GLN A 14 -8.72 -2.31 -12.72
CA GLN A 14 -7.29 -2.04 -12.88
C GLN A 14 -6.86 -0.71 -12.25
N GLN A 15 -7.69 0.35 -12.34
CA GLN A 15 -7.37 1.61 -11.69
C GLN A 15 -7.53 1.53 -10.16
N ASP A 16 -8.55 0.83 -9.66
CA ASP A 16 -8.72 0.60 -8.22
C ASP A 16 -7.52 -0.17 -7.65
N PHE A 17 -7.09 -1.24 -8.32
CA PHE A 17 -5.90 -1.98 -7.93
C PHE A 17 -4.64 -1.09 -7.90
N ARG A 18 -4.40 -0.32 -8.96
CA ARG A 18 -3.24 0.60 -9.02
C ARG A 18 -3.31 1.68 -7.94
N SER A 19 -4.51 2.19 -7.64
CA SER A 19 -4.74 3.17 -6.59
C SER A 19 -4.38 2.58 -5.22
N ARG A 20 -4.85 1.37 -4.91
CA ARG A 20 -4.55 0.66 -3.66
C ARG A 20 -3.07 0.35 -3.50
N VAL A 21 -2.41 -0.12 -4.56
CA VAL A 21 -0.96 -0.40 -4.53
C VAL A 21 -0.18 0.88 -4.24
N ARG A 22 -0.49 1.98 -4.93
CA ARG A 22 0.15 3.27 -4.67
C ARG A 22 -0.13 3.75 -3.25
N GLY A 23 -1.37 3.63 -2.78
CA GLY A 23 -1.77 3.99 -1.42
C GLY A 23 -1.00 3.21 -0.37
N ALA A 24 -0.78 1.90 -0.56
CA ALA A 24 -0.01 1.08 0.37
C ALA A 24 1.48 1.47 0.40
N LEU A 25 2.10 1.66 -0.78
CA LEU A 25 3.51 2.05 -0.87
C LEU A 25 3.75 3.43 -0.25
N LEU A 26 2.91 4.41 -0.60
CA LEU A 26 3.00 5.76 -0.06
C LEU A 26 2.66 5.80 1.43
N GLY A 27 1.61 5.09 1.86
CA GLY A 27 1.21 5.00 3.26
C GLY A 27 2.30 4.39 4.14
N GLY A 28 2.99 3.35 3.66
CA GLY A 28 4.14 2.77 4.35
C GLY A 28 5.31 3.74 4.49
N ALA A 29 5.67 4.45 3.41
CA ALA A 29 6.73 5.46 3.45
C ALA A 29 6.39 6.64 4.38
N ILE A 30 5.14 7.09 4.38
CA ILE A 30 4.64 8.13 5.30
C ILE A 30 4.69 7.63 6.75
N GLY A 31 4.23 6.40 6.99
CA GLY A 31 4.23 5.80 8.32
C GLY A 31 5.65 5.65 8.89
N ASP A 32 6.61 5.24 8.06
CA ASP A 32 8.02 5.15 8.44
C ASP A 32 8.60 6.53 8.81
N ALA A 33 8.39 7.53 7.94
CA ALA A 33 8.88 8.90 8.18
C ALA A 33 8.30 9.52 9.46
N LEU A 34 6.99 9.33 9.71
CA LEU A 34 6.34 9.82 10.93
C LEU A 34 6.77 9.01 12.17
N GLY A 35 6.86 7.69 12.04
CA GLY A 35 7.22 6.77 13.11
C GLY A 35 8.68 6.93 13.58
N ALA A 36 9.59 7.33 12.68
CA ALA A 36 11.00 7.53 13.00
C ALA A 36 11.22 8.52 14.17
N GLY A 37 10.41 9.58 14.27
CA GLY A 37 10.51 10.57 15.34
C GLY A 37 10.13 10.05 16.73
N VAL A 38 9.27 9.04 16.78
CA VAL A 38 8.71 8.50 18.04
C VAL A 38 9.17 7.08 18.36
N THR A 39 9.98 6.46 17.50
CA THR A 39 10.36 5.04 17.59
C THR A 39 11.03 4.62 18.91
N ARG A 40 11.63 5.57 19.65
CA ARG A 40 12.28 5.32 20.95
C ARG A 40 11.47 5.83 22.16
N LEU A 41 10.27 6.36 21.93
CA LEU A 41 9.40 6.83 22.99
C LEU A 41 8.59 5.65 23.56
N THR A 42 8.30 5.70 24.85
CA THR A 42 7.26 4.86 25.44
C THR A 42 5.90 5.42 25.05
N LEU A 43 4.84 4.63 25.22
CA LEU A 43 3.48 5.09 24.92
C LEU A 43 3.10 6.35 25.73
N GLU A 44 3.58 6.48 26.96
CA GLU A 44 3.38 7.69 27.79
C GLU A 44 4.11 8.92 27.23
N GLY A 45 5.13 8.74 26.41
CA GLY A 45 5.96 9.79 25.84
C GLY A 45 5.60 10.19 24.41
N ILE A 46 4.63 9.52 23.77
CA ILE A 46 4.04 9.91 22.47
C ILE A 46 2.92 10.92 22.72
#